data_AF-A0A2P6ARP7-F1
#
_entry.id   AF-A0A2P6ARP7-F1
#
_cell.length_a   1.000
_cell.length_b   1.000
_cell.length_c   1.000
_cell.angle_alpha   90.00
_cell.angle_beta   90.00
_cell.angle_gamma   90.00
#
_symmetry.space_group_name_H-M   'P 1'
#
loop_
_entity.id
_entity.type
_entity.pdbx_description
1 polymer ?
#
loop_
_entity_poly.entity_id
_entity_poly.type
_entity_poly.pdbx_seq_one_letter_code
_entity_poly.pdbx_strand_id
1 'polypeptide(L)'
;MKLSYLMPVLMAGLLALPVAASATGLHEFTGTGEWAASRGEACDIAVGNAQKRIGNDYEVVSSSCLCDKDGSRFNCLAGVKVRPLAPEQLASAASPAQPAGIR
;
A
#
# COMPACT_ATOMS: atom_id res chain seq x y z
N MET A 1 37.86 -58.09 0.09
CA MET A 1 36.79 -59.06 -0.28
C MET A 1 35.56 -58.76 0.58
N LYS A 2 34.34 -58.86 0.01
CA LYS A 2 33.01 -58.88 0.69
C LYS A 2 32.64 -57.60 1.49
N LEU A 3 31.63 -56.76 1.16
CA LEU A 3 30.17 -57.00 1.00
C LEU A 3 29.60 -57.82 2.19
N SER A 4 28.60 -57.42 2.97
CA SER A 4 27.39 -56.58 2.80
C SER A 4 26.79 -56.27 4.20
N TYR A 5 25.71 -55.51 4.50
CA TYR A 5 24.66 -54.78 3.75
C TYR A 5 23.88 -53.80 4.71
N LEU A 6 22.69 -53.34 4.30
CA LEU A 6 21.58 -52.75 5.09
C LEU A 6 21.66 -51.27 5.53
N MET A 7 21.20 -50.40 4.61
CA MET A 7 20.35 -49.23 4.97
C MET A 7 19.01 -49.74 5.56
N PRO A 8 18.33 -48.96 6.43
CA PRO A 8 17.21 -48.16 5.92
C PRO A 8 17.08 -46.77 6.65
N VAL A 9 16.86 -45.64 5.95
CA VAL A 9 15.55 -45.02 5.59
C VAL A 9 15.15 -43.84 6.51
N LEU A 10 14.66 -42.75 5.91
CA LEU A 10 14.00 -41.56 6.51
C LEU A 10 14.89 -40.71 7.47
N MET A 11 14.86 -39.37 7.45
CA MET A 11 13.78 -38.45 7.09
C MET A 11 14.23 -37.30 6.18
N ALA A 12 13.39 -36.99 5.18
CA ALA A 12 13.32 -35.64 4.62
C ALA A 12 12.55 -34.73 5.60
N GLY A 13 12.90 -33.44 5.65
CA GLY A 13 12.34 -32.49 6.63
C GLY A 13 13.09 -31.15 6.57
N LEU A 14 13.01 -30.40 5.47
CA LEU A 14 11.92 -29.42 5.28
C LEU A 14 11.70 -28.50 6.49
N LEU A 15 12.78 -27.82 6.91
CA LEU A 15 12.72 -26.51 7.59
C LEU A 15 13.38 -25.43 6.73
N ALA A 16 12.99 -25.37 5.47
CA ALA A 16 12.88 -24.08 4.81
C ALA A 16 11.75 -23.34 5.57
N LEU A 17 12.10 -22.53 6.57
CA LEU A 17 11.12 -21.68 7.24
C LEU A 17 10.49 -20.81 6.16
N PRO A 18 9.18 -20.90 5.87
CA PRO A 18 8.53 -19.83 5.19
C PRO A 18 8.60 -18.66 6.17
N VAL A 19 9.43 -17.66 5.85
CA VAL A 19 9.25 -16.31 6.40
C VAL A 19 8.01 -15.74 5.71
N ALA A 20 6.87 -16.36 6.02
CA ALA A 20 5.55 -15.80 5.87
C ALA A 20 5.39 -14.73 6.97
N ALA A 21 6.30 -13.75 6.95
CA ALA A 21 5.98 -12.43 7.39
C ALA A 21 4.93 -11.91 6.41
N SER A 22 3.67 -12.29 6.65
CA SER A 22 2.52 -11.54 6.21
C SER A 22 2.60 -10.19 6.91
N ALA A 23 3.50 -9.35 6.40
CA ALA A 23 3.47 -7.93 6.63
C ALA A 23 2.05 -7.50 6.29
N THR A 24 1.28 -7.17 7.32
CA THR A 24 0.01 -6.49 7.17
C THR A 24 0.33 -5.22 6.42
N GLY A 25 0.10 -5.22 5.10
CA GLY A 25 0.57 -4.21 4.15
C GLY A 25 -0.16 -2.88 4.27
N LEU A 26 -0.41 -2.44 5.50
CA LEU A 26 -1.04 -1.19 5.83
C LEU A 26 0.08 -0.17 6.05
N HIS A 27 0.35 0.63 5.03
CA HIS A 27 1.34 1.70 5.08
C HIS A 27 0.64 3.00 5.44
N GLU A 28 1.27 3.83 6.29
CA GLU A 28 0.75 5.15 6.64
C GLU A 28 1.65 6.23 6.04
N PHE A 29 1.04 7.16 5.31
CA PHE A 29 1.71 8.27 4.66
C PHE A 29 1.18 9.60 5.19
N THR A 30 2.08 10.49 5.57
CA THR A 30 1.71 11.83 6.03
C THR A 30 1.90 12.88 4.93
N GLY A 31 0.94 13.80 4.87
CA GLY A 31 0.95 14.97 4.01
C GLY A 31 0.51 16.21 4.77
N THR A 32 1.01 17.37 4.37
CA THR A 32 0.62 18.67 4.94
C THR A 32 0.01 19.54 3.85
N GLY A 33 -1.00 20.32 4.22
CA GLY A 33 -1.61 21.33 3.35
C GLY A 33 -0.93 22.69 3.45
N GLU A 34 -1.28 23.59 2.53
CA GLU A 34 -1.08 25.02 2.74
C GLU A 34 -2.21 25.58 3.63
N TRP A 35 -2.04 26.80 4.14
CA TRP A 35 -3.04 27.45 5.00
C TRP A 35 -4.33 27.78 4.22
N ALA A 36 -5.41 27.05 4.48
CA ALA A 36 -6.70 27.22 3.80
C ALA A 36 -7.71 28.02 4.63
N ALA A 37 -8.77 28.53 3.99
CA ALA A 37 -9.82 29.30 4.65
C ALA A 37 -10.75 28.43 5.52
N SER A 38 -10.83 27.12 5.27
CA SER A 38 -11.65 26.18 6.02
C SER A 38 -10.87 24.92 6.42
N ARG A 39 -11.32 24.28 7.52
CA ARG A 39 -10.72 23.03 8.00
C ARG A 39 -10.87 21.86 7.03
N GLY A 40 -11.97 21.82 6.28
CA GLY A 40 -12.21 20.80 5.24
C GLY A 40 -11.18 20.94 4.12
N GLU A 41 -11.11 22.12 3.51
CA GLU A 41 -10.19 22.45 2.43
C GLU A 41 -8.71 22.19 2.79
N ALA A 42 -8.27 22.61 3.98
CA ALA A 42 -6.91 22.31 4.45
C ALA A 42 -6.65 20.80 4.60
N CYS A 43 -7.66 20.03 5.04
CA CYS A 43 -7.59 18.58 5.16
C CYS A 43 -7.54 17.89 3.78
N ASP A 44 -8.39 18.31 2.84
CA ASP A 44 -8.41 17.77 1.48
C ASP A 44 -7.09 18.02 0.74
N ILE A 45 -6.51 19.22 0.88
CA ILE A 45 -5.18 19.54 0.33
C ILE A 45 -4.10 18.64 0.97
N ALA A 46 -4.13 18.46 2.30
CA ALA A 46 -3.17 17.62 3.02
C ALA A 46 -3.27 16.13 2.64
N VAL A 47 -4.50 15.60 2.51
CA VAL A 47 -4.78 14.22 2.05
C VAL A 47 -4.33 14.05 0.61
N GLY A 48 -4.65 14.98 -0.30
CA GLY A 48 -4.19 14.95 -1.68
C GLY A 48 -2.66 15.00 -1.80
N ASN A 49 -1.98 15.75 -0.93
CA ASN A 49 -0.52 15.79 -0.87
C ASN A 49 0.09 14.50 -0.30
N ALA A 50 -0.58 13.81 0.62
CA ALA A 50 -0.18 12.46 1.05
C ALA A 50 -0.36 11.44 -0.10
N GLN A 51 -1.51 11.45 -0.78
CA GLN A 51 -1.83 10.58 -1.91
C GLN A 51 -0.82 10.70 -3.07
N LYS A 52 -0.37 11.92 -3.42
CA LYS A 52 0.68 12.14 -4.42
C LYS A 52 2.00 11.40 -4.12
N ARG A 53 2.28 11.09 -2.85
CA ARG A 53 3.51 10.37 -2.41
C ARG A 53 3.36 8.85 -2.43
N ILE A 54 2.13 8.35 -2.49
CA ILE A 54 1.80 6.92 -2.42
C ILE A 54 2.00 6.23 -3.78
N GLY A 55 1.73 6.93 -4.88
CA GLY A 55 1.72 6.34 -6.22
C GLY A 55 0.37 5.69 -6.56
N ASN A 56 0.31 5.01 -7.72
CA ASN A 56 -0.94 4.40 -8.22
C ASN A 56 -1.12 2.95 -7.75
N ASP A 57 -0.11 2.35 -7.12
CA ASP A 57 -0.05 0.91 -6.79
C ASP A 57 -0.74 0.55 -5.47
N TYR A 58 -1.38 1.53 -4.81
CA TYR A 58 -2.01 1.38 -3.50
C TYR A 58 -3.40 2.02 -3.44
N GLU A 59 -4.29 1.40 -2.69
CA GLU A 59 -5.64 1.88 -2.39
C GLU A 59 -5.67 2.57 -1.01
N VAL A 60 -6.34 3.72 -0.91
CA VAL A 60 -6.57 4.41 0.35
C VAL A 60 -7.67 3.72 1.16
N VAL A 61 -7.30 3.21 2.33
CA VAL A 61 -8.20 2.50 3.27
C VAL A 61 -8.84 3.46 4.26
N SER A 62 -8.11 4.48 4.73
CA SER A 62 -8.67 5.56 5.55
C SER A 62 -7.79 6.81 5.50
N SER A 63 -8.39 7.98 5.68
CA SER A 63 -7.68 9.22 5.98
C SER A 63 -8.05 9.76 7.37
N SER A 64 -7.16 10.53 7.98
CA SER A 64 -7.37 11.29 9.21
C SER A 64 -6.68 12.64 9.09
N CYS A 65 -7.24 13.69 9.73
CA CYS A 65 -6.71 15.05 9.66
C CYS A 65 -6.64 15.71 11.04
N LEU A 66 -5.40 16.01 11.46
CA LEU A 66 -5.10 16.85 12.61
C LEU A 66 -4.87 18.27 12.09
N CYS A 67 -5.71 19.21 12.51
CA CYS A 67 -5.68 20.58 11.99
C CYS A 67 -5.45 21.59 13.11
N ASP A 68 -4.47 22.45 12.90
CA ASP A 68 -4.22 23.64 13.68
C ASP A 68 -4.93 24.85 13.06
N LYS A 69 -5.11 25.92 13.83
CA LYS A 69 -5.80 27.15 13.39
C LYS A 69 -5.02 28.40 13.81
N ASP A 70 -4.60 29.18 12.81
CA ASP A 70 -3.96 30.48 12.99
C ASP A 70 -4.88 31.58 12.42
N GLY A 71 -5.32 32.50 13.29
CA GLY A 71 -6.25 33.57 12.95
C GLY A 71 -7.54 33.05 12.30
N SER A 72 -7.71 33.31 11.00
CA SER A 72 -8.87 32.87 10.20
C SER A 72 -8.56 31.71 9.26
N ARG A 73 -7.38 31.08 9.36
CA ARG A 73 -6.94 29.98 8.47
C ARG A 73 -6.66 28.71 9.24
N PHE A 74 -6.67 27.59 8.53
CA PHE A 74 -6.38 26.26 9.05
C PHE A 74 -5.20 25.64 8.31
N ASN A 75 -4.36 24.90 9.03
CA ASN A 75 -3.31 24.06 8.46
C ASN A 75 -3.53 22.64 8.98
N CYS A 76 -3.60 21.66 8.09
CA CYS A 76 -3.83 20.28 8.44
C CYS A 76 -2.63 19.40 8.09
N LEU A 77 -2.28 18.52 9.02
CA LEU A 77 -1.50 17.32 8.78
C LEU A 77 -2.47 16.15 8.61
N ALA A 78 -2.42 15.52 7.44
CA ALA A 78 -3.21 14.35 7.10
C ALA A 78 -2.37 13.08 7.23
N GLY A 79 -2.93 12.06 7.88
CA GLY A 79 -2.44 10.68 7.84
C GLY A 79 -3.32 9.85 6.91
N VAL A 80 -2.73 9.20 5.91
CA VAL A 80 -3.44 8.36 4.94
C VAL A 80 -2.92 6.94 5.05
N LYS A 81 -3.80 6.02 5.44
CA LYS A 81 -3.54 4.57 5.50
C LYS A 81 -3.88 3.94 4.17
N VAL A 82 -2.96 3.18 3.61
CA VAL A 82 -3.10 2.55 2.31
C VAL A 82 -2.74 1.08 2.35
N ARG A 83 -3.30 0.31 1.43
CA ARG A 83 -2.95 -1.09 1.16
C ARG A 83 -2.46 -1.23 -0.28
N PRO A 84 -1.48 -2.10 -0.60
CA PRO A 84 -1.19 -2.47 -1.97
C PRO A 84 -2.47 -2.89 -2.69
N LEU A 85 -2.63 -2.46 -3.94
CA LEU A 85 -3.65 -3.01 -4.83
C LEU A 85 -3.38 -4.49 -5.07
N ALA A 86 -4.44 -5.29 -5.23
CA ALA A 86 -4.28 -6.68 -5.66
C ALA A 86 -3.68 -6.71 -7.08
N PRO A 87 -2.85 -7.72 -7.44
CA PRO A 87 -2.21 -7.80 -8.76
C PRO A 87 -3.20 -7.69 -9.95
N GLU A 88 -4.42 -8.18 -9.77
CA GLU A 88 -5.51 -8.07 -10.74
C GLU A 88 -5.95 -6.61 -11.00
N GLN A 89 -5.94 -5.75 -9.96
CA GLN A 89 -6.26 -4.33 -10.08
C GLN A 89 -5.14 -3.55 -10.79
N LEU A 90 -3.88 -3.88 -10.51
CA LEU A 90 -2.73 -3.32 -11.25
C LEU A 90 -2.78 -3.70 -12.74
N ALA A 91 -3.08 -4.96 -13.05
CA ALA A 91 -3.21 -5.42 -14.44
C ALA A 91 -4.38 -4.73 -15.19
N SER A 92 -5.48 -4.44 -14.48
CA SER A 92 -6.62 -3.69 -15.02
C SER A 92 -6.27 -2.22 -15.31
N ALA A 93 -5.45 -1.58 -14.46
CA ALA A 93 -4.96 -0.22 -14.69
C ALA A 93 -3.89 -0.13 -15.81
N ALA A 94 -3.12 -1.20 -16.03
CA ALA A 94 -2.07 -1.27 -17.04
C ALA A 94 -2.55 -1.75 -18.43
N SER A 95 -3.83 -2.17 -18.55
CA SER A 95 -4.37 -2.66 -19.82
C SER A 95 -4.57 -1.53 -20.82
N PRO A 96 -3.84 -1.48 -21.95
CA PRO A 96 -4.08 -0.48 -22.98
C PRO A 96 -5.48 -0.69 -23.57
N ALA A 97 -6.23 0.41 -23.74
CA ALA A 97 -7.56 0.38 -24.32
C ALA A 97 -7.53 -0.39 -25.66
N GLN A 98 -8.26 -1.50 -25.72
CA GLN A 98 -8.38 -2.28 -26.96
C GLN A 98 -8.95 -1.36 -28.04
N PRO A 99 -8.40 -1.38 -29.27
CA PRO A 99 -8.83 -0.46 -30.32
C PRO A 99 -10.33 -0.64 -30.56
N ALA A 100 -11.08 0.46 -30.45
CA ALA A 100 -12.51 0.47 -30.69
C ALA A 100 -12.79 -0.17 -32.05
N GLY A 101 -13.54 -1.27 -32.05
CA GLY A 101 -13.78 -2.06 -33.25
C GLY A 101 -14.48 -1.24 -34.31
N ILE A 102 -13.74 -0.90 -35.37
CA ILE A 102 -14.29 -0.34 -36.62
C ILE A 102 -15.37 -1.28 -37.16
N ARG A 103 -16.60 -0.76 -37.23
CA ARG A 103 -17.77 -1.31 -37.91
C ARG A 103 -18.50 -0.16 -38.61
#